data_AF-A0A2P1QST5-F1
#
_entry.id   AF-A0A2P1QST5-F1
#
_cell.length_a   1.000
_cell.length_b   1.000
_cell.length_c   1.000
_cell.angle_alpha   90.00
_cell.angle_beta   90.00
_cell.angle_gamma   90.00
#
_symmetry.space_group_name_H-M   'P 1'
#
loop_
_entity.id
_entity.type
_entity.pdbx_description
1 polymer ?
#
loop_
_entity_poly.entity_id
_entity_poly.type
_entity_poly.pdbx_seq_one_letter_code
_entity_poly.pdbx_strand_id
1 'polypeptide(L)'
;MEIKCKRNIFLFSLSILCTFVFDCGVAVTPRFTAKIPPKTETEVFRLNLFYGEVETLAGLNVGIVNIVNEGMIGGQVGIVNVSKYHLYKNTYGAQVAIVNISYKDGAGIQTGIINVMIGNSNFLQAGIVNIGAGGFNLSIGAFNLSSRGVNIGILNDNSLGFNVGLINSGNGLLSVGAINIGKDGSFQVGILNFCKKGPIPIMIIANYCSEPERQNIETKPEAPRSTE
;
A
#
# COMPACT_ATOMS: atom_id res chain seq x y z
N MET A 1 26.53 31.96 -43.68
CA MET A 1 27.82 31.24 -43.70
C MET A 1 27.48 29.76 -43.48
N GLU A 2 27.48 28.97 -44.56
CA GLU A 2 27.22 27.53 -44.48
C GLU A 2 28.40 26.82 -43.83
N ILE A 3 28.13 25.95 -42.85
CA ILE A 3 29.12 25.00 -42.35
C ILE A 3 28.51 23.61 -42.45
N LYS A 4 28.93 22.85 -43.46
CA LYS A 4 28.75 21.40 -43.57
C LYS A 4 29.55 20.74 -42.44
N CYS A 5 28.87 20.02 -41.54
CA CYS A 5 29.54 19.15 -40.58
C CYS A 5 29.40 17.68 -41.00
N LYS A 6 30.54 17.07 -41.29
CA LYS A 6 30.74 15.69 -41.74
C LYS A 6 30.60 14.73 -40.56
N ARG A 7 29.83 13.67 -40.77
CA ARG A 7 29.43 12.63 -39.81
C ARG A 7 30.63 11.80 -39.33
N ASN A 8 31.00 11.93 -38.05
CA ASN A 8 31.83 10.97 -37.31
C ASN A 8 31.07 10.48 -36.06
N ILE A 9 30.60 9.23 -36.17
CA ILE A 9 29.88 8.46 -35.15
C ILE A 9 30.92 7.88 -34.18
N PHE A 10 31.28 8.60 -33.11
CA PHE A 10 31.90 7.97 -31.92
C PHE A 10 31.92 8.82 -30.63
N LEU A 11 31.37 10.04 -30.62
CA LEU A 11 31.34 10.93 -29.43
C LEU A 11 29.92 11.20 -28.89
N PHE A 12 28.96 10.35 -29.22
CA PHE A 12 27.53 10.60 -28.97
C PHE A 12 27.07 10.39 -27.51
N SER A 13 27.93 9.84 -26.64
CA SER A 13 27.51 9.47 -25.27
C SER A 13 27.70 10.56 -24.20
N LEU A 14 28.52 11.59 -24.43
CA LEU A 14 28.87 12.57 -23.38
C LEU A 14 28.41 14.01 -23.66
N SER A 15 28.00 14.31 -24.90
CA SER A 15 27.52 15.66 -25.27
C SER A 15 26.03 15.90 -24.98
N ILE A 16 25.23 14.85 -24.77
CA ILE A 16 23.78 14.98 -24.48
C ILE A 16 23.54 15.52 -23.06
N LEU A 17 24.53 15.40 -22.16
CA LEU A 17 24.41 15.85 -20.78
C LEU A 17 24.59 17.37 -20.61
N CYS A 18 25.25 18.05 -21.56
CA CYS A 18 25.58 19.48 -21.43
C CYS A 18 24.65 20.43 -22.22
N THR A 19 23.93 19.96 -23.25
CA THR A 19 23.04 20.83 -24.03
C THR A 19 21.64 21.01 -23.43
N PHE A 20 21.30 20.27 -22.36
CA PHE A 20 20.01 20.41 -21.67
C PHE A 20 20.03 21.34 -20.47
N VAL A 21 21.20 21.79 -19.99
CA VAL A 21 21.29 22.41 -18.66
C VAL A 21 21.39 23.94 -18.67
N PHE A 22 21.70 24.62 -19.78
CA PHE A 22 22.06 26.05 -19.67
C PHE A 22 21.51 27.07 -20.68
N ASP A 23 20.54 26.75 -21.54
CA ASP A 23 19.91 27.78 -22.39
C ASP A 23 18.39 27.67 -22.44
N CYS A 24 17.74 28.05 -21.34
CA CYS A 24 16.47 28.78 -21.27
C CYS A 24 16.01 28.73 -19.81
N GLY A 25 15.92 29.91 -19.18
CA GLY A 25 15.40 30.04 -17.83
C GLY A 25 14.08 29.29 -17.69
N VAL A 26 13.99 28.43 -16.68
CA VAL A 26 12.73 27.83 -16.23
C VAL A 26 11.91 28.98 -15.68
N ALA A 27 11.20 29.66 -16.58
CA ALA A 27 10.13 30.56 -16.24
C ALA A 27 9.14 29.76 -15.39
N VAL A 28 8.89 30.25 -14.18
CA VAL A 28 7.81 29.82 -13.29
C VAL A 28 6.51 29.92 -14.10
N THR A 29 6.02 28.79 -14.60
CA THR A 29 5.02 28.70 -15.68
C THR A 29 3.64 28.21 -15.15
N PRO A 30 2.55 28.44 -15.91
CA PRO A 30 1.21 28.64 -15.36
C PRO A 30 0.52 27.32 -14.99
N ARG A 31 -0.25 27.35 -13.90
CA ARG A 31 -1.17 26.27 -13.53
C ARG A 31 -2.20 26.06 -14.66
N PHE A 32 -2.27 24.87 -15.25
CA PHE A 32 -3.33 24.51 -16.20
C PHE A 32 -4.36 23.62 -15.49
N THR A 33 -5.57 24.12 -15.32
CA THR A 33 -6.65 23.46 -14.57
C THR A 33 -7.96 23.55 -15.34
N ALA A 34 -8.60 22.40 -15.59
CA ALA A 34 -9.95 22.34 -16.14
C ALA A 34 -10.94 21.97 -15.02
N LYS A 35 -11.90 22.87 -14.74
CA LYS A 35 -12.97 22.68 -13.73
C LYS A 35 -14.31 22.45 -14.40
N ILE A 36 -15.10 21.51 -13.89
CA ILE A 36 -16.47 21.23 -14.39
C ILE A 36 -17.38 21.00 -13.18
N PRO A 37 -18.48 21.76 -12.97
CA PRO A 37 -18.80 23.14 -13.40
C PRO A 37 -18.01 24.24 -12.63
N PRO A 38 -17.94 25.49 -13.16
CA PRO A 38 -17.08 26.57 -12.63
C PRO A 38 -17.42 27.07 -11.22
N LYS A 39 -18.55 26.65 -10.64
CA LYS A 39 -18.98 26.98 -9.26
C LYS A 39 -18.67 25.88 -8.24
N THR A 40 -18.09 24.75 -8.66
CA THR A 40 -17.75 23.64 -7.77
C THR A 40 -16.24 23.48 -7.64
N GLU A 41 -15.79 23.03 -6.49
CA GLU A 41 -14.40 22.70 -6.12
C GLU A 41 -13.85 21.44 -6.85
N THR A 42 -14.58 20.93 -7.85
CA THR A 42 -14.24 19.71 -8.58
C THR A 42 -13.33 20.01 -9.78
N GLU A 43 -12.13 19.44 -9.76
CA GLU A 43 -11.16 19.54 -10.87
C GLU A 43 -11.12 18.25 -11.70
N VAL A 44 -11.10 18.36 -13.03
CA VAL A 44 -11.15 17.21 -13.97
C VAL A 44 -9.77 16.89 -14.55
N PHE A 45 -8.97 17.91 -14.80
CA PHE A 45 -7.58 17.73 -15.21
C PHE A 45 -6.73 18.82 -14.59
N ARG A 46 -5.61 18.40 -14.03
CA ARG A 46 -4.66 19.29 -13.38
C ARG A 46 -3.24 18.85 -13.66
N LEU A 47 -2.45 19.80 -14.16
CA LEU A 47 -1.00 19.66 -14.30
C LEU A 47 -0.33 20.68 -13.37
N ASN A 48 0.33 20.19 -12.33
CA ASN A 48 1.11 20.99 -11.39
C ASN A 48 2.56 20.57 -11.44
N LEU A 49 3.48 21.49 -11.71
CA LEU A 49 4.90 21.13 -11.76
C LEU A 49 5.45 20.78 -10.36
N PHE A 50 5.03 21.48 -9.30
CA PHE A 50 5.62 21.35 -7.96
C PHE A 50 4.65 20.89 -6.88
N TYR A 51 3.52 21.59 -6.73
CA TYR A 51 2.57 21.34 -5.65
C TYR A 51 1.14 21.51 -6.15
N GLY A 52 0.31 20.52 -5.89
CA GLY A 52 -1.04 20.41 -6.42
C GLY A 52 -2.06 19.93 -5.41
N GLU A 53 -2.69 20.87 -4.71
CA GLU A 53 -3.76 20.59 -3.75
C GLU A 53 -5.15 20.92 -4.30
N VAL A 54 -6.08 19.97 -4.20
CA VAL A 54 -7.48 20.10 -4.63
C VAL A 54 -8.40 19.57 -3.54
N GLU A 55 -9.63 20.09 -3.45
CA GLU A 55 -10.63 19.52 -2.55
C GLU A 55 -11.18 18.21 -3.11
N THR A 56 -11.84 18.25 -4.27
CA THR A 56 -12.34 17.05 -4.96
C THR A 56 -11.68 16.89 -6.33
N LEU A 57 -11.12 15.72 -6.60
CA LEU A 57 -10.59 15.35 -7.92
C LEU A 57 -11.59 14.44 -8.65
N ALA A 58 -12.00 14.81 -9.85
CA ALA A 58 -12.80 13.99 -10.76
C ALA A 58 -12.09 13.85 -12.10
N GLY A 59 -10.89 13.26 -12.10
CA GLY A 59 -10.08 13.00 -13.28
C GLY A 59 -8.60 12.88 -12.95
N LEU A 60 -7.69 13.57 -13.64
CA LEU A 60 -6.25 13.31 -13.53
C LEU A 60 -5.49 14.50 -12.91
N ASN A 61 -4.68 14.24 -11.88
CA ASN A 61 -3.76 15.22 -11.29
C ASN A 61 -2.30 14.73 -11.44
N VAL A 62 -1.49 15.50 -12.17
CA VAL A 62 -0.08 15.17 -12.44
C VAL A 62 0.81 16.23 -11.81
N GLY A 63 1.82 15.81 -11.04
CA GLY A 63 2.76 16.72 -10.41
C GLY A 63 3.69 16.11 -9.38
N ILE A 64 4.66 16.86 -8.86
CA ILE A 64 5.60 16.33 -7.87
C ILE A 64 4.88 15.94 -6.57
N VAL A 65 4.10 16.87 -6.00
CA VAL A 65 3.25 16.61 -4.83
C VAL A 65 1.79 16.85 -5.20
N ASN A 66 0.97 15.79 -5.15
CA ASN A 66 -0.46 15.84 -5.40
C ASN A 66 -1.22 15.55 -4.11
N ILE A 67 -2.14 16.43 -3.73
CA ILE A 67 -2.97 16.29 -2.53
C ILE A 67 -4.44 16.46 -2.92
N VAL A 68 -5.28 15.52 -2.51
CA VAL A 68 -6.74 15.59 -2.63
C VAL A 68 -7.31 15.58 -1.22
N ASN A 69 -8.08 16.59 -0.83
CA ASN A 69 -8.51 16.75 0.56
C ASN A 69 -9.81 16.02 0.90
N GLU A 70 -10.78 15.98 -0.01
CA GLU A 70 -12.13 15.44 0.27
C GLU A 70 -12.40 14.09 -0.38
N GLY A 71 -12.17 13.98 -1.70
CA GLY A 71 -12.57 12.80 -2.46
C GLY A 71 -11.96 12.78 -3.85
N MET A 72 -11.65 11.58 -4.32
CA MET A 72 -11.02 11.35 -5.61
C MET A 72 -11.84 10.34 -6.40
N ILE A 73 -12.18 10.68 -7.64
CA ILE A 73 -12.63 9.77 -8.68
C ILE A 73 -11.67 9.98 -9.86
N GLY A 74 -10.61 9.18 -9.95
CA GLY A 74 -9.64 9.34 -11.04
C GLY A 74 -8.21 8.89 -10.74
N GLY A 75 -7.23 9.66 -11.19
CA GLY A 75 -5.82 9.28 -11.19
C GLY A 75 -4.89 10.36 -10.62
N GLN A 76 -3.82 9.94 -9.95
CA GLN A 76 -2.71 10.80 -9.56
C GLN A 76 -1.40 10.22 -10.08
N VAL A 77 -0.53 11.08 -10.61
CA VAL A 77 0.83 10.71 -11.06
C VAL A 77 1.84 11.70 -10.50
N GLY A 78 2.83 11.22 -9.74
CA GLY A 78 3.77 12.12 -9.08
C GLY A 78 4.93 11.47 -8.35
N ILE A 79 5.60 12.27 -7.50
CA ILE A 79 6.58 11.75 -6.53
C ILE A 79 5.87 11.39 -5.24
N VAL A 80 4.94 12.25 -4.80
CA VAL A 80 4.11 12.04 -3.62
C VAL A 80 2.65 12.28 -3.98
N ASN A 81 1.82 11.25 -3.81
CA ASN A 81 0.37 11.33 -3.95
C ASN A 81 -0.27 11.13 -2.58
N VAL A 82 -1.19 12.03 -2.22
CA VAL A 82 -1.95 11.95 -0.97
C VAL A 82 -3.44 12.15 -1.26
N SER A 83 -4.26 11.23 -0.77
CA SER A 83 -5.72 11.38 -0.67
C SER A 83 -6.11 11.41 0.80
N LYS A 84 -6.45 12.59 1.30
CA LYS A 84 -6.80 12.82 2.70
C LYS A 84 -8.29 12.52 2.98
N TYR A 85 -8.62 12.70 4.24
CA TYR A 85 -9.91 12.45 4.85
C TYR A 85 -10.79 13.71 4.87
N HIS A 86 -12.03 13.61 4.38
CA HIS A 86 -13.16 14.43 4.85
C HIS A 86 -14.51 13.70 4.68
N LEU A 87 -15.48 14.00 5.54
CA LEU A 87 -16.68 13.20 5.85
C LEU A 87 -17.56 12.73 4.66
N TYR A 88 -17.50 13.34 3.47
CA TYR A 88 -18.59 13.19 2.49
C TYR A 88 -18.29 12.36 1.22
N LYS A 89 -17.04 12.18 0.78
CA LYS A 89 -16.74 11.50 -0.51
C LYS A 89 -15.67 10.40 -0.44
N ASN A 90 -15.94 9.23 -1.02
CA ASN A 90 -15.00 8.11 -1.03
C ASN A 90 -13.85 8.33 -2.04
N THR A 91 -12.76 7.60 -1.85
CA THR A 91 -11.62 7.59 -2.80
C THR A 91 -11.77 6.40 -3.75
N TYR A 92 -12.00 6.67 -5.02
CA TYR A 92 -11.99 5.71 -6.12
C TYR A 92 -10.94 6.11 -7.15
N GLY A 93 -9.83 5.38 -7.25
CA GLY A 93 -8.81 5.80 -8.20
C GLY A 93 -7.50 5.04 -8.22
N ALA A 94 -6.61 5.50 -9.09
CA ALA A 94 -5.26 4.98 -9.26
C ALA A 94 -4.22 6.03 -8.85
N GLN A 95 -3.22 5.65 -8.07
CA GLN A 95 -2.10 6.52 -7.70
C GLN A 95 -0.80 5.86 -8.16
N VAL A 96 0.01 6.61 -8.91
CA VAL A 96 1.33 6.21 -9.38
C VAL A 96 2.34 7.20 -8.84
N ALA A 97 3.15 6.80 -7.87
CA ALA A 97 4.19 7.67 -7.32
C ALA A 97 5.28 6.91 -6.57
N ILE A 98 6.34 7.60 -6.17
CA ILE A 98 7.32 7.02 -5.25
C ILE A 98 6.64 6.73 -3.89
N VAL A 99 5.83 7.68 -3.40
CA VAL A 99 5.03 7.52 -2.18
C VAL A 99 3.55 7.79 -2.50
N ASN A 100 2.69 6.82 -2.20
CA ASN A 100 1.23 6.96 -2.25
C ASN A 100 0.64 6.84 -0.84
N ILE A 101 -0.28 7.73 -0.47
CA ILE A 101 -0.94 7.72 0.84
C ILE A 101 -2.46 7.93 0.65
N SER A 102 -3.28 7.07 1.25
CA SER A 102 -4.75 7.15 1.20
C SER A 102 -5.37 6.93 2.58
N TYR A 103 -6.21 7.86 3.04
CA TYR A 103 -6.77 7.88 4.40
C TYR A 103 -8.27 7.53 4.53
N LYS A 104 -8.94 7.08 3.46
CA LYS A 104 -10.41 6.93 3.47
C LYS A 104 -10.93 5.68 2.76
N ASP A 105 -12.05 5.16 3.29
CA ASP A 105 -12.95 4.16 2.72
C ASP A 105 -13.21 4.39 1.23
N GLY A 106 -12.97 3.35 0.45
CA GLY A 106 -13.06 3.40 -1.00
C GLY A 106 -12.42 2.20 -1.66
N ALA A 107 -12.08 2.33 -2.94
CA ALA A 107 -11.36 1.30 -3.67
C ALA A 107 -10.37 1.89 -4.66
N GLY A 108 -9.22 1.25 -4.84
CA GLY A 108 -8.26 1.81 -5.78
C GLY A 108 -7.03 0.96 -6.03
N ILE A 109 -6.11 1.54 -6.79
CA ILE A 109 -4.83 0.93 -7.15
C ILE A 109 -3.73 1.91 -6.72
N GLN A 110 -2.72 1.42 -6.03
CA GLN A 110 -1.52 2.19 -5.70
C GLN A 110 -0.31 1.44 -6.24
N THR A 111 0.52 2.12 -7.01
CA THR A 111 1.79 1.58 -7.48
C THR A 111 2.91 2.56 -7.21
N GLY A 112 4.01 2.04 -6.64
CA GLY A 112 5.07 2.90 -6.13
C GLY A 112 6.16 2.18 -5.37
N ILE A 113 7.05 2.96 -4.73
CA ILE A 113 8.02 2.38 -3.80
C ILE A 113 7.34 2.12 -2.45
N ILE A 114 6.61 3.11 -1.94
CA ILE A 114 5.90 3.06 -0.67
C ILE A 114 4.42 3.34 -0.93
N ASN A 115 3.57 2.39 -0.55
CA ASN A 115 2.12 2.54 -0.60
C ASN A 115 1.56 2.47 0.82
N VAL A 116 0.76 3.45 1.22
CA VAL A 116 0.14 3.53 2.54
C VAL A 116 -1.36 3.70 2.37
N MET A 117 -2.12 2.80 2.96
CA MET A 117 -3.56 2.84 3.02
C MET A 117 -3.99 2.74 4.48
N ILE A 118 -4.79 3.71 4.92
CA ILE A 118 -5.38 3.79 6.25
C ILE A 118 -6.88 3.95 6.07
N GLY A 119 -7.67 3.08 6.68
CA GLY A 119 -9.14 3.08 6.57
C GLY A 119 -9.68 1.74 6.08
N ASN A 120 -11.00 1.60 6.07
CA ASN A 120 -11.67 0.37 5.69
C ASN A 120 -11.92 0.30 4.17
N SER A 121 -10.84 0.24 3.41
CA SER A 121 -10.85 0.35 1.94
C SER A 121 -10.30 -0.86 1.22
N ASN A 122 -10.70 -1.04 -0.03
CA ASN A 122 -10.22 -2.14 -0.86
C ASN A 122 -9.20 -1.66 -1.89
N PHE A 123 -7.91 -1.85 -1.63
CA PHE A 123 -6.85 -1.42 -2.54
C PHE A 123 -6.02 -2.57 -3.09
N LEU A 124 -5.63 -2.44 -4.36
CA LEU A 124 -4.51 -3.19 -4.93
C LEU A 124 -3.25 -2.36 -4.73
N GLN A 125 -2.28 -2.87 -3.98
CA GLN A 125 -1.02 -2.18 -3.70
C GLN A 125 0.13 -2.96 -4.34
N ALA A 126 0.90 -2.32 -5.21
CA ALA A 126 2.09 -2.89 -5.83
C ALA A 126 3.29 -1.99 -5.53
N GLY A 127 4.27 -2.48 -4.77
CA GLY A 127 5.42 -1.66 -4.42
C GLY A 127 6.49 -2.38 -3.62
N ILE A 128 7.53 -1.67 -3.19
CA ILE A 128 8.56 -2.29 -2.34
C ILE A 128 8.01 -2.46 -0.93
N VAL A 129 7.35 -1.43 -0.40
CA VAL A 129 6.72 -1.43 0.92
C VAL A 129 5.25 -1.08 0.76
N ASN A 130 4.37 -1.96 1.23
CA ASN A 130 2.93 -1.73 1.28
C ASN A 130 2.46 -1.77 2.73
N ILE A 131 1.69 -0.77 3.16
CA ILE A 131 1.14 -0.65 4.51
C ILE A 131 -0.38 -0.53 4.38
N GLY A 132 -1.14 -1.49 4.92
CA GLY A 132 -2.59 -1.56 4.70
C GLY A 132 -3.41 -1.66 5.98
N ALA A 133 -3.64 -0.55 6.68
CA ALA A 133 -4.42 -0.53 7.92
C ALA A 133 -5.94 -0.48 7.67
N GLY A 134 -6.54 -1.62 7.32
CA GLY A 134 -7.98 -1.84 7.20
C GLY A 134 -8.43 -2.43 5.86
N GLY A 135 -9.74 -2.70 5.72
CA GLY A 135 -10.37 -3.21 4.48
C GLY A 135 -9.80 -4.53 3.94
N PHE A 136 -9.99 -4.80 2.64
CA PHE A 136 -9.44 -5.96 1.93
C PHE A 136 -8.51 -5.51 0.80
N ASN A 137 -7.24 -5.88 0.90
CA ASN A 137 -6.19 -5.47 -0.02
C ASN A 137 -5.54 -6.67 -0.70
N LEU A 138 -5.13 -6.47 -1.95
CA LEU A 138 -4.12 -7.32 -2.58
C LEU A 138 -2.80 -6.54 -2.56
N SER A 139 -1.85 -6.97 -1.73
CA SER A 139 -0.56 -6.31 -1.58
C SER A 139 0.53 -7.18 -2.22
N ILE A 140 1.22 -6.66 -3.22
CA ILE A 140 2.35 -7.31 -3.88
C ILE A 140 3.58 -6.44 -3.64
N GLY A 141 4.58 -6.98 -2.95
CA GLY A 141 5.78 -6.21 -2.66
C GLY A 141 6.86 -6.95 -1.90
N ALA A 142 7.99 -6.30 -1.64
CA ALA A 142 9.02 -6.92 -0.80
C ALA A 142 8.54 -7.02 0.66
N PHE A 143 7.92 -5.96 1.17
CA PHE A 143 7.44 -5.84 2.54
C PHE A 143 5.96 -5.45 2.54
N ASN A 144 5.09 -6.30 3.07
CA ASN A 144 3.68 -5.98 3.32
C ASN A 144 3.45 -5.92 4.84
N LEU A 145 3.00 -4.78 5.35
CA LEU A 145 2.90 -4.49 6.78
C LEU A 145 1.47 -4.15 7.18
N SER A 146 0.96 -4.84 8.21
CA SER A 146 -0.40 -4.67 8.74
C SER A 146 -1.51 -4.81 7.70
N SER A 147 -1.21 -5.36 6.52
CA SER A 147 -2.15 -5.49 5.41
C SER A 147 -3.16 -6.60 5.67
N ARG A 148 -4.39 -6.40 5.21
CA ARG A 148 -5.47 -7.39 5.28
C ARG A 148 -5.85 -7.83 3.87
N GLY A 149 -6.05 -9.12 3.63
CA GLY A 149 -6.53 -9.64 2.35
C GLY A 149 -5.57 -10.68 1.77
N VAL A 150 -5.00 -10.43 0.60
CA VAL A 150 -3.97 -11.28 -0.02
C VAL A 150 -2.66 -10.52 -0.04
N ASN A 151 -1.61 -11.09 0.55
CA ASN A 151 -0.31 -10.45 0.68
C ASN A 151 0.76 -11.36 0.08
N ILE A 152 1.43 -10.89 -0.96
CA ILE A 152 2.49 -11.60 -1.66
C ILE A 152 3.77 -10.80 -1.50
N GLY A 153 4.78 -11.39 -0.88
CA GLY A 153 6.05 -10.69 -0.70
C GLY A 153 7.18 -11.49 -0.10
N ILE A 154 8.29 -10.83 0.18
CA ILE A 154 9.40 -11.47 0.90
C ILE A 154 9.01 -11.60 2.37
N LEU A 155 8.48 -10.51 2.94
CA LEU A 155 8.06 -10.42 4.32
C LEU A 155 6.63 -9.86 4.39
N ASN A 156 5.74 -10.62 5.03
CA ASN A 156 4.39 -10.18 5.37
C ASN A 156 4.30 -10.12 6.90
N ASP A 157 4.26 -8.92 7.49
CA ASP A 157 4.21 -8.74 8.95
C ASP A 157 2.89 -8.13 9.41
N ASN A 158 2.43 -8.60 10.57
CA ASN A 158 1.12 -8.31 11.13
C ASN A 158 -0.04 -8.41 10.11
N SER A 159 0.11 -9.27 9.11
CA SER A 159 -0.78 -9.30 7.95
C SER A 159 -1.87 -10.37 8.12
N LEU A 160 -3.12 -10.00 7.80
CA LEU A 160 -4.30 -10.87 7.92
C LEU A 160 -4.73 -11.39 6.55
N GLY A 161 -5.37 -12.56 6.53
CA GLY A 161 -5.85 -13.20 5.30
C GLY A 161 -4.83 -14.20 4.70
N PHE A 162 -4.64 -14.17 3.39
CA PHE A 162 -3.75 -15.08 2.66
C PHE A 162 -2.38 -14.47 2.51
N ASN A 163 -1.38 -15.00 3.21
CA ASN A 163 0.00 -14.53 3.16
C ASN A 163 0.86 -15.52 2.41
N VAL A 164 1.57 -15.06 1.39
CA VAL A 164 2.54 -15.84 0.60
C VAL A 164 3.86 -15.10 0.63
N GLY A 165 4.90 -15.74 1.14
CA GLY A 165 6.21 -15.11 1.20
C GLY A 165 7.29 -15.95 1.84
N LEU A 166 8.52 -15.43 1.94
CA LEU A 166 9.57 -16.14 2.66
C LEU A 166 9.27 -16.17 4.17
N ILE A 167 8.84 -15.02 4.70
CA ILE A 167 8.52 -14.84 6.12
C ILE A 167 7.11 -14.29 6.23
N ASN A 168 6.24 -15.01 6.94
CA ASN A 168 4.90 -14.56 7.27
C ASN A 168 4.75 -14.47 8.79
N SER A 169 4.35 -13.31 9.29
CA SER A 169 4.11 -13.02 10.70
C SER A 169 2.72 -12.38 10.84
N GLY A 170 1.87 -12.94 11.68
CA GLY A 170 0.53 -12.39 11.94
C GLY A 170 -0.59 -13.42 11.99
N ASN A 171 -1.83 -12.95 11.98
CA ASN A 171 -3.02 -13.79 12.10
C ASN A 171 -3.64 -14.02 10.72
N GLY A 172 -2.84 -14.56 9.80
CA GLY A 172 -3.33 -14.97 8.48
C GLY A 172 -4.34 -16.11 8.58
N LEU A 173 -5.30 -16.16 7.68
CA LEU A 173 -6.13 -17.34 7.45
C LEU A 173 -5.28 -18.49 6.89
N LEU A 174 -4.45 -18.18 5.89
CA LEU A 174 -3.48 -19.07 5.26
C LEU A 174 -2.14 -18.36 5.23
N SER A 175 -1.06 -19.03 5.63
CA SER A 175 0.31 -18.53 5.46
C SER A 175 1.17 -19.58 4.78
N VAL A 176 1.68 -19.27 3.59
CA VAL A 176 2.56 -20.14 2.81
C VAL A 176 3.93 -19.48 2.72
N GLY A 177 4.95 -20.15 3.23
CA GLY A 177 6.29 -19.59 3.25
C GLY A 177 7.37 -20.46 3.83
N ALA A 178 8.62 -19.99 3.78
CA ALA A 178 9.72 -20.71 4.42
C ALA A 178 9.53 -20.70 5.95
N ILE A 179 9.18 -19.53 6.50
CA ILE A 179 8.96 -19.32 7.93
C ILE A 179 7.58 -18.70 8.12
N ASN A 180 6.71 -19.35 8.89
CA ASN A 180 5.41 -18.82 9.27
C ASN A 180 5.32 -18.69 10.80
N ILE A 181 4.87 -17.54 11.28
CA ILE A 181 4.70 -17.21 12.70
C ILE A 181 3.26 -16.74 12.90
N GLY A 182 2.40 -17.65 13.33
CA GLY A 182 0.99 -17.39 13.59
C GLY A 182 0.67 -17.24 15.07
N LYS A 183 -0.22 -16.30 15.41
CA LYS A 183 -0.70 -16.15 16.79
C LYS A 183 -1.97 -16.98 17.04
N ASP A 184 -2.95 -16.97 16.13
CA ASP A 184 -4.23 -17.68 16.30
C ASP A 184 -4.80 -18.22 14.98
N GLY A 185 -5.29 -19.47 14.96
CA GLY A 185 -6.23 -20.01 13.96
C GLY A 185 -5.71 -20.13 12.52
N SER A 186 -4.45 -19.77 12.26
CA SER A 186 -3.87 -19.73 10.92
C SER A 186 -3.50 -21.13 10.43
N PHE A 187 -3.90 -21.50 9.21
CA PHE A 187 -3.34 -22.65 8.53
C PHE A 187 -1.98 -22.27 7.92
N GLN A 188 -0.92 -22.95 8.32
CA GLN A 188 0.44 -22.63 7.90
C GLN A 188 1.02 -23.76 7.06
N VAL A 189 1.65 -23.41 5.93
CA VAL A 189 2.39 -24.33 5.06
C VAL A 189 3.80 -23.79 4.90
N GLY A 190 4.78 -24.54 5.38
CA GLY A 190 6.15 -24.06 5.33
C GLY A 190 7.21 -25.03 5.79
N ILE A 191 8.46 -24.55 5.70
CA ILE A 191 9.62 -25.29 6.20
C ILE A 191 9.59 -25.27 7.73
N LEU A 192 9.40 -24.08 8.30
CA LEU A 192 9.26 -23.82 9.72
C LEU A 192 7.93 -23.12 10.01
N ASN A 193 7.12 -23.71 10.88
CA ASN A 193 5.85 -23.15 11.31
C ASN A 193 5.86 -22.96 12.83
N PHE A 194 5.53 -21.77 13.30
CA PHE A 194 5.42 -21.42 14.72
C PHE A 194 4.00 -20.97 15.02
N CYS A 195 3.35 -21.59 16.01
CA CYS A 195 1.97 -21.28 16.37
C CYS A 195 1.73 -21.19 17.88
N LYS A 196 0.86 -20.28 18.34
CA LYS A 196 0.38 -20.26 19.73
C LYS A 196 -0.94 -21.02 19.90
N LYS A 197 -1.88 -20.85 18.96
CA LYS A 197 -3.15 -21.61 18.91
C LYS A 197 -3.55 -21.80 17.45
N GLY A 198 -3.91 -23.00 16.99
CA GLY A 198 -4.40 -23.16 15.61
C GLY A 198 -4.63 -24.61 15.18
N PRO A 199 -5.37 -24.83 14.07
CA PRO A 199 -5.51 -26.14 13.44
C PRO A 199 -4.17 -26.63 12.87
N ILE A 200 -4.07 -27.95 12.66
CA ILE A 200 -2.84 -28.68 12.29
C ILE A 200 -2.13 -28.01 11.09
N PRO A 201 -0.93 -27.40 11.25
CA PRO A 201 -0.19 -26.85 10.14
C PRO A 201 0.54 -27.96 9.36
N ILE A 202 0.63 -27.81 8.03
CA ILE A 202 1.37 -28.74 7.18
C ILE A 202 2.81 -28.26 7.09
N MET A 203 3.74 -29.14 7.44
CA MET A 203 5.12 -28.76 7.69
C MET A 203 6.06 -29.73 6.99
N ILE A 204 7.15 -29.20 6.43
CA ILE A 204 8.18 -30.00 5.75
C ILE A 204 9.28 -30.43 6.74
N ILE A 205 9.76 -29.53 7.62
CA ILE A 205 10.89 -29.80 8.55
C ILE A 205 10.51 -29.77 10.03
N ALA A 206 10.13 -28.61 10.58
CA ALA A 206 9.72 -28.52 11.99
C ALA A 206 8.50 -27.61 12.23
N ASN A 207 7.62 -28.03 13.14
CA ASN A 207 6.45 -27.29 13.60
C ASN A 207 6.52 -27.12 15.11
N TYR A 208 6.43 -25.89 15.59
CA TYR A 208 6.45 -25.56 17.00
C TYR A 208 5.15 -24.88 17.39
N CYS A 209 4.31 -25.59 18.13
CA CYS A 209 3.05 -25.07 18.63
C CYS A 209 3.00 -25.16 20.15
N SER A 210 2.92 -24.02 20.83
CA SER A 210 2.77 -23.95 22.28
C SER A 210 1.36 -23.53 22.64
N GLU A 211 0.53 -24.46 23.12
CA GLU A 211 -0.75 -24.10 23.73
C GLU A 211 -0.49 -23.20 24.95
N PRO A 212 -1.20 -22.07 25.10
CA PRO A 212 -1.16 -21.33 26.35
C PRO A 212 -1.86 -22.17 27.42
N GLU A 213 -1.15 -22.39 28.52
CA GLU A 213 -1.58 -23.13 29.71
C GLU A 213 -2.99 -22.66 30.14
N ARG A 214 -3.98 -23.56 30.11
CA ARG A 214 -5.29 -23.28 30.70
C ARG A 214 -5.11 -23.19 32.21
N GLN A 215 -5.19 -21.99 32.78
CA GLN A 215 -5.46 -21.85 34.21
C GLN A 215 -6.86 -22.43 34.48
N ASN A 216 -6.90 -23.69 34.90
CA ASN A 216 -8.07 -24.29 35.52
C ASN A 216 -8.36 -23.51 36.81
N ILE A 217 -9.33 -22.60 36.77
CA ILE A 217 -9.99 -22.16 38.00
C ILE A 217 -10.91 -23.30 38.39
N GLU A 218 -10.37 -24.22 39.17
CA GLU A 218 -11.09 -25.31 39.81
C GLU A 218 -11.99 -24.70 40.90
N THR A 219 -13.25 -24.40 40.57
CA THR A 219 -14.27 -24.12 41.59
C THR A 219 -14.58 -25.43 42.33
N LYS A 220 -13.98 -25.54 43.50
CA LYS A 220 -14.15 -26.53 44.57
C LYS A 220 -15.62 -26.97 44.75
N PRO A 221 -15.90 -28.28 44.95
CA PRO A 221 -17.26 -28.75 45.18
C PRO A 221 -17.82 -28.26 46.54
N GLU A 222 -19.05 -27.72 46.51
CA GLU A 222 -19.85 -27.44 47.72
C GLU A 222 -20.24 -28.75 48.42
N ALA A 223 -20.09 -28.77 49.74
CA ALA A 223 -20.38 -29.92 50.61
C ALA A 223 -21.88 -30.27 50.61
N PRO A 224 -22.26 -31.56 50.78
CA PRO A 224 -23.66 -31.97 50.76
C PRO A 224 -24.40 -31.44 52.00
N ARG A 225 -25.53 -30.78 51.76
CA ARG A 225 -26.48 -30.35 52.81
C ARG A 225 -27.30 -31.56 53.26
N SER A 226 -27.19 -31.93 54.53
CA SER A 226 -28.00 -32.98 55.18
C SER A 226 -29.47 -32.58 55.22
N THR A 227 -30.36 -33.46 54.76
CA THR A 227 -31.79 -33.41 55.03
C THR A 227 -32.09 -34.26 56.26
N GLU A 228 -32.58 -33.63 57.33
CA GLU A 228 -33.48 -34.25 58.31
C GLU A 228 -34.91 -34.30 57.76
#